data_AF-A0A2C5YSA7-F1
#
_entry.id   AF-A0A2C5YSA7-F1
#
_cell.length_a   1.000
_cell.length_b   1.000
_cell.length_c   1.000
_cell.angle_alpha   90.00
_cell.angle_beta   90.00
_cell.angle_gamma   90.00
#
_symmetry.space_group_name_H-M   'P 1'
#
loop_
_entity.id
_entity.type
_entity.pdbx_description
1 polymer ?
#
loop_
_entity_poly.entity_id
_entity_poly.type
_entity_poly.pdbx_seq_one_letter_code
_entity_poly.pdbx_strand_id
1 'polypeptide(L)'
;MRRPSVRRFRFVAQKRLANAFSSCSSRCTTTPLHIAIVGSGPAGFYTASRIVARLPSARIDMYEALPVPFGLVRHGVAPDHPEVKNCEKRFDEVASSPNFCFVGNVSVDRAAHLTKHCVVELDSLLRNYDSVLLAYGASQDRKLKIEGESSLSGVYSARQFVGWYNGLPDCVHLDPDLSRDEAVIIGQGNVALDVARMLLEHVDVLRRTDIAENALARLAQSRVRRVHVVGRRGPMQAAFTIKELRELMKLPGVGFHPVDPSLIPQLDNSGIARPLKRLMGVLLQGSPEAPSHAPKSWSLDSCLSPRRFLGRENSPATVWRTEFDKVKLADPFDPQSPVSATGECQTLQSGLVFRSVGYQSVPLPGLAGAGIGFDEKRGIVCNDGLGRVLDNGIRKQRVAGVYCAGWVKRGPTGVIASTMQDAFITADAMIQDWLHGARFLRTGQDTAARGWDAVKQEAGPMADFAVSWQQWRKIDEAERERGELVGKPRVKFTSIADMLSVVF
;
A
#
# COMPACT_ATOMS: atom_id res chain seq x y z
N MET A 1 -16.70 -37.22 -35.06
CA MET A 1 -16.40 -37.23 -33.62
C MET A 1 -16.16 -35.81 -33.12
N ARG A 2 -17.14 -35.20 -32.44
CA ARG A 2 -17.09 -33.82 -31.93
C ARG A 2 -16.94 -33.85 -30.40
N ARG A 3 -15.89 -33.20 -29.87
CA ARG A 3 -15.67 -33.00 -28.42
C ARG A 3 -16.66 -31.96 -27.87
N PRO A 4 -17.31 -32.17 -26.71
CA PRO A 4 -18.20 -31.16 -26.13
C PRO A 4 -17.44 -30.09 -25.33
N SER A 5 -17.99 -28.88 -25.37
CA SER A 5 -17.42 -27.62 -24.85
C SER A 5 -17.45 -27.49 -23.32
N VAL A 6 -16.39 -26.87 -22.77
CA VAL A 6 -16.12 -26.55 -21.35
C VAL A 6 -17.11 -25.52 -20.72
N ARG A 7 -18.15 -25.08 -21.43
CA ARG A 7 -19.11 -24.07 -20.93
C ARG A 7 -20.21 -24.59 -19.99
N ARG A 8 -20.38 -25.91 -19.81
CA ARG A 8 -21.44 -26.47 -18.93
C ARG A 8 -21.07 -26.65 -17.45
N PHE A 9 -19.79 -26.52 -17.07
CA PHE A 9 -19.37 -26.73 -15.67
C PHE A 9 -19.45 -25.48 -14.77
N ARG A 10 -19.59 -24.26 -15.31
CA ARG A 10 -19.70 -23.03 -14.51
C ARG A 10 -21.11 -22.69 -14.04
N PHE A 11 -22.15 -23.20 -14.70
CA PHE A 11 -23.54 -22.89 -14.36
C PHE A 11 -24.18 -23.85 -13.34
N VAL A 12 -23.63 -25.06 -13.17
CA VAL A 12 -24.15 -26.05 -12.20
C VAL A 12 -23.61 -25.81 -10.78
N ALA A 13 -22.41 -25.23 -10.64
CA ALA A 13 -21.86 -24.85 -9.35
C ALA A 13 -22.61 -23.66 -8.70
N GLN A 14 -23.13 -22.71 -9.50
CA GLN A 14 -23.93 -21.59 -9.00
C GLN A 14 -25.35 -21.98 -8.59
N LYS A 15 -25.95 -23.03 -9.18
CA LYS A 15 -27.32 -23.48 -8.84
C LYS A 15 -27.40 -24.42 -7.64
N ARG A 16 -26.31 -25.10 -7.26
CA ARG A 16 -26.24 -25.88 -6.00
C ARG A 16 -26.01 -25.02 -4.74
N LEU A 17 -25.66 -23.74 -4.91
CA LEU A 17 -25.47 -22.77 -3.82
C LEU A 17 -26.77 -22.07 -3.38
N ALA A 18 -27.90 -22.29 -4.07
CA ALA A 18 -29.16 -21.58 -3.79
C ALA A 18 -30.19 -22.39 -2.98
N ASN A 19 -30.04 -23.72 -2.84
CA ASN A 19 -31.08 -24.59 -2.25
C ASN A 19 -30.63 -25.41 -1.03
N ALA A 20 -29.60 -24.97 -0.31
CA ALA A 20 -29.21 -25.54 0.99
C ALA A 20 -29.56 -24.60 2.16
N PHE A 21 -30.75 -23.98 2.10
CA PHE A 21 -31.40 -23.40 3.27
C PHE A 21 -32.43 -24.42 3.78
N SER A 22 -31.95 -25.45 4.47
CA SER A 22 -32.83 -26.30 5.26
C SER A 22 -32.09 -26.75 6.52
N SER A 23 -32.60 -26.25 7.65
CA SER A 23 -32.31 -26.66 9.03
C SER A 23 -30.83 -26.78 9.41
N CYS A 24 -30.16 -25.64 9.56
CA CYS A 24 -29.01 -25.58 10.46
C CYS A 24 -29.47 -24.86 11.73
N SER A 25 -29.36 -25.54 12.88
CA SER A 25 -29.61 -24.98 14.20
C SER A 25 -28.73 -23.73 14.37
N SER A 26 -29.33 -22.56 14.23
CA SER A 26 -28.66 -21.29 14.44
C SER A 26 -28.26 -21.21 15.91
N ARG A 27 -26.96 -21.15 16.20
CA ARG A 27 -26.54 -20.65 17.51
C ARG A 27 -27.10 -19.25 17.67
N CYS A 28 -28.05 -19.10 18.58
CA CYS A 28 -28.36 -17.81 19.16
C CYS A 28 -27.21 -17.50 20.12
N THR A 29 -26.06 -17.03 19.60
CA THR A 29 -25.01 -16.47 20.46
C THR A 29 -25.61 -15.22 21.11
N THR A 30 -25.90 -15.28 22.40
CA THR A 30 -26.48 -14.15 23.16
C THR A 30 -25.52 -12.97 23.25
N THR A 31 -24.22 -13.21 23.04
CA THR A 31 -23.17 -12.19 23.02
C THR A 31 -22.82 -11.77 21.59
N PRO A 32 -22.70 -10.46 21.32
CA PRO A 32 -22.27 -9.99 20.00
C PRO A 32 -20.80 -10.29 19.73
N LEU A 33 -20.46 -10.58 18.47
CA LEU A 33 -19.09 -10.79 18.02
C LEU A 33 -18.24 -9.54 18.28
N HIS A 34 -17.15 -9.68 19.03
CA HIS A 34 -16.21 -8.59 19.30
C HIS A 34 -14.88 -8.79 18.55
N ILE A 35 -14.50 -7.81 17.71
CA ILE A 35 -13.41 -7.93 16.74
C ILE A 35 -12.35 -6.85 16.98
N ALA A 36 -11.09 -7.26 17.12
CA ALA A 36 -9.96 -6.36 17.00
C ALA A 36 -9.49 -6.29 15.55
N ILE A 37 -9.36 -5.09 14.99
CA ILE A 37 -8.76 -4.85 13.67
C ILE A 37 -7.41 -4.16 13.87
N VAL A 38 -6.33 -4.81 13.45
CA VAL A 38 -4.97 -4.26 13.53
C VAL A 38 -4.63 -3.56 12.22
N GLY A 39 -4.71 -2.22 12.22
CA GLY A 39 -4.42 -1.33 11.10
C GLY A 39 -5.66 -0.62 10.56
N SER A 40 -5.58 0.70 10.44
CA SER A 40 -6.69 1.58 10.01
C SER A 40 -6.60 2.03 8.54
N GLY A 41 -5.90 1.26 7.70
CA GLY A 41 -5.91 1.48 6.26
C GLY A 41 -7.21 1.02 5.59
N PRO A 42 -7.31 1.11 4.25
CA PRO A 42 -8.48 0.66 3.50
C PRO A 42 -8.92 -0.77 3.80
N ALA A 43 -7.96 -1.69 4.02
CA ALA A 43 -8.29 -3.08 4.34
C ALA A 43 -9.10 -3.19 5.64
N GLY A 44 -8.66 -2.52 6.71
CA GLY A 44 -9.35 -2.51 7.99
C GLY A 44 -10.74 -1.88 7.88
N PHE A 45 -10.83 -0.66 7.32
CA PHE A 45 -12.12 0.03 7.21
C PHE A 45 -13.10 -0.64 6.25
N TYR A 46 -12.66 -1.22 5.12
CA TYR A 46 -13.59 -1.93 4.24
C TYR A 46 -14.07 -3.25 4.83
N THR A 47 -13.22 -3.97 5.58
CA THR A 47 -13.67 -5.15 6.33
C THR A 47 -14.67 -4.75 7.41
N ALA A 48 -14.39 -3.70 8.19
CA ALA A 48 -15.30 -3.15 9.19
C ALA A 48 -16.64 -2.70 8.57
N SER A 49 -16.61 -1.96 7.46
CA SER A 49 -17.81 -1.49 6.76
C SER A 49 -18.72 -2.64 6.33
N ARG A 50 -18.13 -3.74 5.85
CA ARG A 50 -18.87 -4.92 5.42
C ARG A 50 -19.47 -5.67 6.61
N ILE A 51 -18.74 -5.75 7.73
CA ILE A 51 -19.20 -6.37 8.97
C ILE A 51 -20.36 -5.58 9.56
N VAL A 52 -20.20 -4.27 9.77
CA VAL A 52 -21.27 -3.40 10.32
C VAL A 52 -22.55 -3.49 9.48
N ALA A 53 -22.42 -3.55 8.15
CA ALA A 53 -23.57 -3.66 7.26
C ALA A 53 -24.30 -5.02 7.31
N ARG A 54 -23.61 -6.11 7.68
CA ARG A 54 -24.14 -7.49 7.62
C ARG A 54 -24.39 -8.13 8.97
N LEU A 55 -23.72 -7.64 10.00
CA LEU A 55 -23.81 -8.09 11.38
C LEU A 55 -23.83 -6.84 12.30
N PRO A 56 -24.96 -6.09 12.35
CA PRO A 56 -25.02 -4.79 13.03
C PRO A 56 -24.75 -4.84 14.55
N SER A 57 -24.91 -6.01 15.17
CA SER A 57 -24.61 -6.22 16.58
C SER A 57 -23.10 -6.35 16.87
N ALA A 58 -22.27 -6.62 15.85
CA ALA A 58 -20.84 -6.80 16.03
C ALA A 58 -20.18 -5.52 16.55
N ARG A 59 -19.22 -5.69 17.46
CA ARG A 59 -18.38 -4.62 18.02
C ARG A 59 -16.99 -4.69 17.42
N ILE A 60 -16.43 -3.52 17.08
CA ILE A 60 -15.15 -3.41 16.39
C ILE A 60 -14.27 -2.40 17.11
N ASP A 61 -13.09 -2.85 17.54
CA ASP A 61 -12.03 -1.97 18.01
C ASP A 61 -10.91 -1.97 16.95
N MET A 62 -10.59 -0.80 16.41
CA MET A 62 -9.59 -0.65 15.36
C MET A 62 -8.34 0.02 15.90
N TYR A 63 -7.26 -0.74 15.95
CA TYR A 63 -5.94 -0.33 16.42
C TYR A 63 -5.14 0.30 15.28
N GLU A 64 -4.48 1.42 15.57
CA GLU A 64 -3.59 2.12 14.64
C GLU A 64 -2.35 2.63 15.36
N ALA A 65 -1.18 2.40 14.78
CA ALA A 65 0.09 2.84 15.34
C ALA A 65 0.22 4.37 15.30
N LEU A 66 -0.32 5.04 14.29
CA LEU A 66 -0.32 6.49 14.24
C LEU A 66 -1.51 7.09 15.03
N PRO A 67 -1.39 8.34 15.52
CA PRO A 67 -2.54 9.11 16.04
C PRO A 67 -3.66 9.32 15.00
N VAL A 68 -3.35 9.12 13.71
CA VAL A 68 -4.19 9.44 12.57
C VAL A 68 -4.51 8.18 11.77
N PRO A 69 -5.75 8.01 11.27
CA PRO A 69 -6.18 6.82 10.55
C PRO A 69 -5.85 6.88 9.05
N PHE A 70 -6.44 5.94 8.30
CA PHE A 70 -6.51 5.86 6.82
C PHE A 70 -5.25 5.34 6.11
N GLY A 71 -4.15 5.19 6.83
CA GLY A 71 -2.92 4.55 6.33
C GLY A 71 -2.47 5.16 4.99
N LEU A 72 -2.32 4.32 3.96
CA LEU A 72 -1.85 4.75 2.64
C LEU A 72 -2.83 5.64 1.86
N VAL A 73 -4.09 5.79 2.28
CA VAL A 73 -4.96 6.83 1.66
C VAL A 73 -4.43 8.22 2.02
N ARG A 74 -4.02 8.39 3.27
CA ARG A 74 -3.45 9.64 3.79
C ARG A 74 -1.95 9.80 3.47
N HIS A 75 -1.19 8.72 3.60
CA HIS A 75 0.28 8.73 3.53
C HIS A 75 0.87 8.14 2.23
N GLY A 76 0.04 7.59 1.34
CA GLY A 76 0.47 6.91 0.12
C GLY A 76 -0.06 7.56 -1.16
N VAL A 77 -1.37 7.75 -1.27
CA VAL A 77 -2.01 8.41 -2.42
C VAL A 77 -1.39 9.79 -2.61
N ALA A 78 -0.98 10.07 -3.84
CA ALA A 78 -0.29 11.31 -4.18
C ALA A 78 -1.17 12.54 -3.86
N PRO A 79 -0.57 13.67 -3.48
CA PRO A 79 -1.32 14.84 -3.04
C PRO A 79 -2.12 15.50 -4.18
N ASP A 80 -1.72 15.25 -5.43
CA ASP A 80 -2.41 15.65 -6.66
C ASP A 80 -3.52 14.66 -7.12
N HIS A 81 -3.79 13.61 -6.32
CA HIS A 81 -4.93 12.69 -6.49
C HIS A 81 -5.96 12.79 -5.35
N PRO A 82 -6.51 13.99 -5.05
CA PRO A 82 -7.45 14.17 -3.95
C PRO A 82 -8.72 13.31 -4.14
N GLU A 83 -9.13 13.05 -5.38
CA GLU A 83 -10.33 12.27 -5.67
C GLU A 83 -10.23 10.81 -5.23
N VAL A 84 -9.02 10.26 -5.17
CA VAL A 84 -8.77 8.90 -4.68
C VAL A 84 -8.93 8.82 -3.15
N LYS A 85 -8.72 9.94 -2.44
CA LYS A 85 -8.89 10.05 -0.99
C LYS A 85 -10.36 10.13 -0.55
N ASN A 86 -11.30 10.31 -1.49
CA ASN A 86 -12.73 10.38 -1.18
C ASN A 86 -13.32 9.11 -0.52
N CYS A 87 -12.62 7.97 -0.54
CA CYS A 87 -13.04 6.79 0.21
C CYS A 87 -13.08 7.03 1.73
N GLU A 88 -12.38 8.04 2.24
CA GLU A 88 -12.41 8.47 3.65
C GLU A 88 -13.84 8.78 4.13
N LYS A 89 -14.73 9.29 3.27
CA LYS A 89 -16.14 9.52 3.63
C LYS A 89 -16.84 8.24 4.10
N ARG A 90 -16.56 7.12 3.42
CA ARG A 90 -17.10 5.81 3.81
C ARG A 90 -16.48 5.30 5.11
N PHE A 91 -15.25 5.70 5.41
CA PHE A 91 -14.56 5.33 6.64
C PHE A 91 -15.10 6.13 7.83
N ASP A 92 -15.39 7.43 7.64
CA ASP A 92 -16.08 8.27 8.60
C ASP A 92 -17.47 7.72 8.96
N GLU A 93 -18.22 7.22 7.97
CA GLU A 93 -19.51 6.55 8.20
C GLU A 93 -19.38 5.33 9.11
N VAL A 94 -18.33 4.52 8.93
CA VAL A 94 -18.06 3.36 9.80
C VAL A 94 -17.70 3.81 11.21
N ALA A 95 -16.84 4.83 11.32
CA ALA A 95 -16.39 5.34 12.60
C ALA A 95 -17.47 6.07 13.40
N SER A 96 -18.57 6.45 12.74
CA SER A 96 -19.76 7.04 13.39
C SER A 96 -20.68 5.99 14.02
N SER A 97 -20.42 4.69 13.83
CA SER A 97 -21.18 3.62 14.46
C SER A 97 -20.96 3.57 15.97
N PRO A 98 -22.00 3.40 16.81
CA PRO A 98 -21.83 3.25 18.26
C PRO A 98 -21.10 1.96 18.65
N ASN A 99 -21.00 0.99 17.73
CA ASN A 99 -20.30 -0.28 17.93
C ASN A 99 -18.87 -0.26 17.37
N PHE A 100 -18.33 0.92 17.06
CA PHE A 100 -16.98 1.10 16.56
C PHE A 100 -16.15 1.96 17.52
N CYS A 101 -14.95 1.50 17.86
CA CYS A 101 -13.96 2.24 18.62
C CYS A 101 -12.68 2.36 17.80
N PHE A 102 -12.15 3.58 17.67
CA PHE A 102 -10.81 3.81 17.15
C PHE A 102 -9.81 3.92 18.30
N VAL A 103 -8.70 3.19 18.18
CA VAL A 103 -7.63 3.09 19.17
C VAL A 103 -6.31 3.45 18.46
N GLY A 104 -6.13 4.74 18.18
CA GLY A 104 -4.94 5.31 17.53
C GLY A 104 -3.79 5.54 18.49
N ASN A 105 -2.59 5.80 17.96
CA ASN A 105 -1.35 5.92 18.74
C ASN A 105 -1.07 4.68 19.61
N VAL A 106 -1.48 3.50 19.11
CA VAL A 106 -1.30 2.19 19.75
C VAL A 106 -0.68 1.20 18.75
N SER A 107 0.55 0.81 19.00
CA SER A 107 1.22 -0.23 18.21
C SER A 107 0.96 -1.63 18.78
N VAL A 108 0.86 -2.62 17.89
CA VAL A 108 0.79 -4.04 18.28
C VAL A 108 2.18 -4.66 18.13
N ASP A 109 2.73 -5.22 19.21
CA ASP A 109 4.05 -5.88 19.33
C ASP A 109 5.26 -5.02 18.95
N ARG A 110 5.10 -3.72 18.70
CA ARG A 110 6.18 -2.86 18.21
C ARG A 110 6.44 -1.73 19.16
N ALA A 111 7.57 -1.78 19.85
CA ALA A 111 8.03 -0.65 20.64
C ALA A 111 8.09 0.61 19.77
N ALA A 112 7.44 1.68 20.21
CA ALA A 112 7.72 3.01 19.71
C ALA A 112 8.81 3.63 20.58
N HIS A 113 9.77 4.32 19.98
CA HIS A 113 10.78 5.11 20.70
C HIS A 113 10.19 6.44 21.24
N LEU A 114 8.88 6.48 21.52
CA LEU A 114 8.14 7.67 21.90
C LEU A 114 7.61 7.51 23.34
N THR A 115 7.81 8.55 24.14
CA THR A 115 7.41 8.57 25.56
C THR A 115 5.90 8.62 25.77
N LYS A 116 5.14 9.10 24.78
CA LYS A 116 3.66 9.17 24.79
C LYS A 116 3.05 8.24 23.75
N HIS A 117 3.31 6.95 23.86
CA HIS A 117 2.81 5.94 22.93
C HIS A 117 2.46 4.64 23.65
N CYS A 118 1.33 4.03 23.29
CA CYS A 118 0.89 2.77 23.87
C CYS A 118 1.38 1.59 23.01
N VAL A 119 1.94 0.57 23.63
CA VAL A 119 2.30 -0.69 22.97
C VAL A 119 1.46 -1.78 23.61
N VAL A 120 0.77 -2.58 22.79
CA VAL A 120 0.00 -3.73 23.24
C VAL A 120 0.55 -5.00 22.60
N GLU A 121 0.52 -6.10 23.34
CA GLU A 121 0.92 -7.40 22.84
C GLU A 121 -0.22 -8.03 22.03
N LEU A 122 0.09 -8.68 20.91
CA LEU A 122 -0.85 -9.43 20.10
C LEU A 122 -1.56 -10.50 20.93
N ASP A 123 -0.84 -11.12 21.85
CA ASP A 123 -1.38 -12.11 22.79
C ASP A 123 -2.49 -11.54 23.69
N SER A 124 -2.41 -10.25 24.05
CA SER A 124 -3.50 -9.56 24.75
C SER A 124 -4.75 -9.44 23.88
N LEU A 125 -4.59 -9.13 22.59
CA LEU A 125 -5.71 -9.10 21.65
C LEU A 125 -6.32 -10.50 21.46
N LEU A 126 -5.50 -11.53 21.33
CA LEU A 126 -5.96 -12.91 21.16
C LEU A 126 -6.76 -13.42 22.36
N ARG A 127 -6.43 -12.95 23.58
CA ARG A 127 -7.19 -13.27 24.80
C ARG A 127 -8.50 -12.49 24.93
N ASN A 128 -8.52 -11.22 24.56
CA ASN A 128 -9.60 -10.29 24.94
C ASN A 128 -10.68 -10.08 23.87
N TYR A 129 -10.51 -10.66 22.67
CA TYR A 129 -11.47 -10.58 21.56
C TYR A 129 -11.95 -11.95 21.11
N ASP A 130 -13.13 -12.01 20.48
CA ASP A 130 -13.60 -13.22 19.81
C ASP A 130 -12.82 -13.46 18.51
N SER A 131 -12.46 -12.38 17.82
CA SER A 131 -11.71 -12.41 16.57
C SER A 131 -10.66 -11.31 16.47
N VAL A 132 -9.55 -11.60 15.80
CA VAL A 132 -8.52 -10.64 15.42
C VAL A 132 -8.37 -10.62 13.90
N LEU A 133 -8.43 -9.44 13.30
CA LEU A 133 -8.16 -9.20 11.88
C LEU A 133 -6.83 -8.45 11.72
N LEU A 134 -5.89 -9.06 11.02
CA LEU A 134 -4.63 -8.44 10.62
C LEU A 134 -4.82 -7.66 9.32
N ALA A 135 -4.74 -6.33 9.39
CA ALA A 135 -4.93 -5.40 8.27
C ALA A 135 -3.82 -4.34 8.17
N TYR A 136 -2.64 -4.60 8.77
CA TYR A 136 -1.53 -3.65 8.93
C TYR A 136 -0.71 -3.38 7.65
N GLY A 137 -1.14 -3.91 6.51
CA GLY A 137 -0.54 -3.63 5.21
C GLY A 137 0.93 -4.05 5.07
N ALA A 138 1.68 -3.30 4.26
CA ALA A 138 3.09 -3.54 4.00
C ALA A 138 3.93 -2.29 4.32
N SER A 139 4.65 -2.31 5.45
CA SER A 139 5.35 -1.14 6.00
C SER A 139 6.84 -1.10 5.69
N GLN A 140 7.36 -2.02 4.86
CA GLN A 140 8.74 -2.01 4.40
C GLN A 140 8.80 -1.95 2.87
N ASP A 141 9.98 -1.65 2.34
CA ASP A 141 10.27 -1.66 0.91
C ASP A 141 11.19 -2.84 0.55
N ARG A 142 11.10 -3.30 -0.69
CA ARG A 142 12.00 -4.33 -1.20
C ARG A 142 13.35 -3.70 -1.55
N LYS A 143 14.41 -4.35 -1.11
CA LYS A 143 15.80 -4.02 -1.48
C LYS A 143 16.16 -4.69 -2.80
N LEU A 144 17.03 -4.05 -3.58
CA LEU A 144 17.59 -4.60 -4.80
C LEU A 144 18.65 -5.66 -4.51
N LYS A 145 19.32 -5.55 -3.35
CA LYS A 145 20.43 -6.42 -2.90
C LYS A 145 21.61 -6.39 -3.89
N ILE A 146 21.98 -5.18 -4.30
CA ILE A 146 23.08 -4.92 -5.24
C ILE A 146 24.15 -4.02 -4.61
N GLU A 147 25.34 -4.05 -5.19
CA GLU A 147 26.45 -3.21 -4.75
C GLU A 147 26.09 -1.72 -4.83
N GLY A 148 26.49 -0.97 -3.80
CA GLY A 148 26.24 0.47 -3.67
C GLY A 148 24.87 0.84 -3.10
N GLU A 149 23.91 -0.10 -2.95
CA GLU A 149 22.54 0.23 -2.52
C GLU A 149 22.47 0.82 -1.12
N SER A 150 23.27 0.30 -0.19
CA SER A 150 23.29 0.75 1.22
C SER A 150 24.50 1.60 1.58
N SER A 151 25.56 1.59 0.77
CA SER A 151 26.80 2.31 1.04
C SER A 151 26.86 3.70 0.40
N LEU A 152 26.04 3.97 -0.63
CA LEU A 152 26.00 5.26 -1.31
C LEU A 152 24.81 6.10 -0.87
N SER A 153 25.07 7.38 -0.64
CA SER A 153 24.04 8.43 -0.54
C SER A 153 23.43 8.72 -1.92
N GLY A 154 22.21 9.28 -1.92
CA GLY A 154 21.45 9.58 -3.15
C GLY A 154 20.63 8.40 -3.68
N VAL A 155 20.65 7.25 -3.00
CA VAL A 155 19.79 6.08 -3.31
C VAL A 155 18.65 6.01 -2.29
N TYR A 156 17.43 6.33 -2.74
CA TYR A 156 16.26 6.47 -1.90
C TYR A 156 15.22 5.38 -2.16
N SER A 157 14.44 5.03 -1.15
CA SER A 157 13.21 4.26 -1.33
C SER A 157 12.12 5.13 -1.94
N ALA A 158 11.49 4.68 -3.03
CA ALA A 158 10.30 5.37 -3.54
C ALA A 158 9.21 5.44 -2.46
N ARG A 159 9.04 4.38 -1.66
CA ARG A 159 8.09 4.35 -0.55
C ARG A 159 8.38 5.44 0.49
N GLN A 160 9.66 5.62 0.86
CA GLN A 160 10.02 6.66 1.84
C GLN A 160 9.86 8.05 1.24
N PHE A 161 10.18 8.24 -0.05
CA PHE A 161 9.94 9.50 -0.75
C PHE A 161 8.44 9.85 -0.79
N VAL A 162 7.59 8.87 -1.08
CA VAL A 162 6.13 9.01 -0.98
C VAL A 162 5.68 9.37 0.43
N GLY A 163 6.17 8.64 1.44
CA GLY A 163 5.88 8.95 2.84
C GLY A 163 6.31 10.37 3.21
N TRP A 164 7.49 10.80 2.78
CA TRP A 164 8.05 12.12 3.04
C TRP A 164 7.17 13.23 2.48
N TYR A 165 6.81 13.19 1.19
CA TYR A 165 5.96 14.24 0.62
C TYR A 165 4.51 14.20 1.13
N ASN A 166 4.04 13.05 1.61
CA ASN A 166 2.71 12.91 2.21
C ASN A 166 2.69 13.12 3.74
N GLY A 167 3.81 13.51 4.36
CA GLY A 167 3.88 13.83 5.78
C GLY A 167 3.75 12.62 6.71
N LEU A 168 4.25 11.45 6.28
CA LEU A 168 4.40 10.29 7.17
C LEU A 168 5.52 10.57 8.19
N PRO A 169 5.26 10.50 9.51
CA PRO A 169 6.25 10.88 10.53
C PRO A 169 7.60 10.19 10.40
N ASP A 170 7.60 8.87 10.15
CA ASP A 170 8.83 8.08 9.99
C ASP A 170 9.70 8.49 8.79
N CYS A 171 9.15 9.28 7.86
CA CYS A 171 9.83 9.69 6.63
C CYS A 171 10.14 11.19 6.58
N VAL A 172 9.82 11.97 7.61
CA VAL A 172 10.00 13.43 7.61
C VAL A 172 11.46 13.84 7.41
N HIS A 173 12.41 13.04 7.92
CA HIS A 173 13.84 13.28 7.86
C HIS A 173 14.54 12.73 6.60
N LEU A 174 13.80 12.26 5.59
CA LEU A 174 14.41 11.74 4.36
C LEU A 174 15.30 12.77 3.64
N ASP A 175 14.87 14.04 3.66
CA ASP A 175 15.50 15.22 3.03
C ASP A 175 16.33 14.91 1.77
N PRO A 176 15.69 14.47 0.67
CA PRO A 176 16.41 14.02 -0.52
C PRO A 176 17.17 15.17 -1.20
N ASP A 177 18.40 14.90 -1.64
CA ASP A 177 19.20 15.85 -2.43
C ASP A 177 18.65 15.95 -3.86
N LEU A 178 17.80 16.96 -4.09
CA LEU A 178 17.20 17.25 -5.40
C LEU A 178 18.02 18.26 -6.23
N SER A 179 19.29 18.51 -5.88
CA SER A 179 20.17 19.43 -6.62
C SER A 179 20.69 18.86 -7.95
N ARG A 180 20.35 17.60 -8.25
CA ARG A 180 20.82 16.87 -9.44
C ARG A 180 19.87 17.07 -10.62
N ASP A 181 20.43 17.10 -11.83
CA ASP A 181 19.65 17.33 -13.04
C ASP A 181 18.90 16.07 -13.51
N GLU A 182 19.40 14.87 -13.17
CA GLU A 182 18.84 13.59 -13.61
C GLU A 182 18.52 12.65 -12.44
N ALA A 183 17.36 11.99 -12.52
CA ALA A 183 16.92 10.97 -11.57
C ALA A 183 16.62 9.64 -12.27
N VAL A 184 16.99 8.53 -11.65
CA VAL A 184 16.67 7.18 -12.10
C VAL A 184 15.69 6.53 -11.13
N ILE A 185 14.55 6.07 -11.63
CA ILE A 185 13.55 5.34 -10.86
C ILE A 185 13.54 3.89 -11.33
N ILE A 186 13.87 2.96 -10.45
CA ILE A 186 13.93 1.53 -10.75
C ILE A 186 12.59 0.89 -10.45
N GLY A 187 11.88 0.46 -11.49
CA GLY A 187 10.55 -0.13 -11.44
C GLY A 187 9.56 0.66 -12.29
N GLN A 188 8.67 -0.06 -12.99
CA GLN A 188 7.64 0.52 -13.86
C GLN A 188 6.24 0.20 -13.31
N GLY A 189 5.90 0.79 -12.16
CA GLY A 189 4.57 0.70 -11.54
C GLY A 189 4.00 2.08 -11.21
N ASN A 190 2.77 2.14 -10.71
CA ASN A 190 2.12 3.42 -10.38
C ASN A 190 2.96 4.29 -9.44
N VAL A 191 3.54 3.71 -8.38
CA VAL A 191 4.39 4.45 -7.44
C VAL A 191 5.61 5.08 -8.14
N ALA A 192 6.18 4.41 -9.14
CA ALA A 192 7.28 4.98 -9.92
C ALA A 192 6.82 6.19 -10.74
N LEU A 193 5.60 6.15 -11.29
CA LEU A 193 5.02 7.28 -12.01
C LEU A 193 4.63 8.42 -11.06
N ASP A 194 4.19 8.13 -9.83
CA ASP A 194 3.93 9.15 -8.81
C ASP A 194 5.22 9.86 -8.40
N VAL A 195 6.31 9.13 -8.17
CA VAL A 195 7.63 9.73 -7.92
C VAL A 195 8.10 10.57 -9.11
N ALA A 196 7.98 10.07 -10.34
CA ALA A 196 8.31 10.82 -11.55
C ALA A 196 7.49 12.12 -11.64
N ARG A 197 6.17 12.04 -11.39
CA ARG A 197 5.27 13.18 -11.43
C ARG A 197 5.62 14.22 -10.38
N MET A 198 5.90 13.82 -9.14
CA MET A 198 6.32 14.75 -8.08
C MET A 198 7.64 15.47 -8.40
N LEU A 199 8.58 14.83 -9.11
CA LEU A 199 9.84 15.47 -9.52
C LEU A 199 9.68 16.43 -10.71
N LEU A 200 8.71 16.16 -11.59
CA LEU A 200 8.55 16.85 -12.87
C LEU A 200 7.47 17.95 -12.84
N GLU A 201 6.42 17.78 -12.05
CA GLU A 201 5.29 18.70 -11.93
C GLU A 201 5.72 20.12 -11.55
N HIS A 202 4.94 21.11 -11.98
CA HIS A 202 5.16 22.49 -11.62
C HIS A 202 4.85 22.71 -10.13
N VAL A 203 5.77 23.34 -9.41
CA VAL A 203 5.63 23.53 -7.95
C VAL A 203 4.33 24.27 -7.57
N ASP A 204 3.86 25.20 -8.40
CA ASP A 204 2.63 25.95 -8.13
C ASP A 204 1.35 25.10 -8.21
N VAL A 205 1.36 23.99 -8.95
CA VAL A 205 0.28 22.99 -8.91
C VAL A 205 0.33 22.30 -7.55
N LEU A 206 1.51 21.85 -7.13
CA LEU A 206 1.71 21.17 -5.85
C LEU A 206 1.40 22.08 -4.64
N ARG A 207 1.65 23.40 -4.72
CA ARG A 207 1.32 24.37 -3.66
C ARG A 207 -0.15 24.32 -3.23
N ARG A 208 -1.07 23.91 -4.12
CA ARG A 208 -2.52 23.86 -3.89
C ARG A 208 -3.02 22.52 -3.35
N THR A 209 -2.12 21.55 -3.17
CA THR A 209 -2.46 20.18 -2.74
C THR A 209 -2.32 20.00 -1.23
N ASP A 210 -2.43 18.79 -0.69
CA ASP A 210 -2.14 18.49 0.73
C ASP A 210 -0.70 17.99 0.98
N ILE A 211 0.23 18.27 0.05
CA ILE A 211 1.66 17.95 0.18
C ILE A 211 2.26 18.59 1.43
N ALA A 212 3.18 17.88 2.09
CA ALA A 212 3.89 18.38 3.26
C ALA A 212 4.77 19.61 2.93
N GLU A 213 4.75 20.63 3.79
CA GLU A 213 5.44 21.91 3.54
C GLU A 213 6.95 21.75 3.35
N ASN A 214 7.59 20.90 4.16
CA ASN A 214 9.02 20.61 4.03
C ASN A 214 9.35 19.98 2.66
N ALA A 215 8.47 19.12 2.15
CA ALA A 215 8.65 18.50 0.84
C ALA A 215 8.42 19.50 -0.31
N LEU A 216 7.39 20.34 -0.19
CA LEU A 216 7.13 21.41 -1.14
C LEU A 216 8.30 22.40 -1.23
N ALA A 217 8.87 22.80 -0.09
CA ALA A 217 10.04 23.68 -0.04
C ALA A 217 11.26 23.07 -0.72
N ARG A 218 11.51 21.77 -0.51
CA ARG A 218 12.62 21.05 -1.17
C ARG A 218 12.38 20.88 -2.67
N LEU A 219 11.15 20.56 -3.09
CA LEU A 219 10.76 20.46 -4.50
C LEU A 219 10.85 21.80 -5.23
N ALA A 220 10.56 22.92 -4.56
CA ALA A 220 10.72 24.26 -5.12
C ALA A 220 12.17 24.60 -5.49
N GLN A 221 13.13 23.95 -4.83
CA GLN A 221 14.57 24.10 -5.08
C GLN A 221 15.14 23.01 -5.99
N SER A 222 14.29 22.08 -6.46
CA SER A 222 14.71 20.95 -7.30
C SER A 222 15.32 21.42 -8.61
N ARG A 223 16.43 20.79 -9.00
CA ARG A 223 17.07 20.96 -10.30
C ARG A 223 16.78 19.81 -11.27
N VAL A 224 15.98 18.84 -10.85
CA VAL A 224 15.66 17.66 -11.66
C VAL A 224 14.93 18.09 -12.93
N ARG A 225 15.52 17.77 -14.09
CA ARG A 225 14.99 18.03 -15.43
C ARG A 225 14.75 16.76 -16.22
N ARG A 226 15.44 15.67 -15.90
CA ARG A 226 15.31 14.38 -16.60
C ARG A 226 15.02 13.24 -15.62
N VAL A 227 13.97 12.46 -15.90
CA VAL A 227 13.64 11.26 -15.12
C VAL A 227 13.67 10.01 -16.01
N HIS A 228 14.43 9.01 -15.61
CA HIS A 228 14.52 7.70 -16.26
C HIS A 228 13.71 6.69 -15.46
N VAL A 229 12.60 6.17 -16.01
CA VAL A 229 11.80 5.13 -15.35
C VAL A 229 12.17 3.77 -15.92
N VAL A 230 13.05 3.07 -15.22
CA VAL A 230 13.76 1.90 -15.70
C VAL A 230 13.03 0.61 -15.33
N GLY A 231 12.80 -0.25 -16.31
CA GLY A 231 12.14 -1.54 -16.14
C GLY A 231 13.03 -2.69 -16.61
N ARG A 232 13.12 -3.74 -15.79
CA ARG A 232 13.77 -5.01 -16.18
C ARG A 232 13.07 -5.76 -17.32
N ARG A 233 11.86 -5.36 -17.71
CA ARG A 233 11.04 -5.99 -18.74
C ARG A 233 10.58 -4.92 -19.75
N GLY A 234 9.85 -5.33 -20.77
CA GLY A 234 9.27 -4.44 -21.77
C GLY A 234 8.02 -3.71 -21.29
N PRO A 235 7.52 -2.75 -22.10
CA PRO A 235 6.33 -1.96 -21.79
C PRO A 235 5.07 -2.80 -21.58
N MET A 236 4.97 -3.95 -22.26
CA MET A 236 3.85 -4.91 -22.14
C MET A 236 3.75 -5.55 -20.74
N GLN A 237 4.85 -5.61 -20.00
CA GLN A 237 4.91 -6.17 -18.64
C GLN A 237 4.89 -5.10 -17.55
N ALA A 238 4.76 -3.82 -17.92
CA ALA A 238 4.70 -2.73 -16.95
C ALA A 238 3.45 -2.84 -16.06
N ALA A 239 3.60 -2.45 -14.80
CA ALA A 239 2.56 -2.56 -13.77
C ALA A 239 1.78 -1.24 -13.55
N PHE A 240 2.13 -0.17 -14.25
CA PHE A 240 1.40 1.09 -14.17
C PHE A 240 0.06 1.02 -14.91
N THR A 241 -0.91 1.81 -14.48
CA THR A 241 -2.22 1.92 -15.12
C THR A 241 -2.23 3.03 -16.16
N ILE A 242 -3.25 3.00 -17.02
CA ILE A 242 -3.42 4.00 -18.09
C ILE A 242 -3.74 5.40 -17.56
N LYS A 243 -4.38 5.53 -16.39
CA LYS A 243 -4.71 6.83 -15.81
C LYS A 243 -3.40 7.56 -15.44
N GLU A 244 -2.56 6.90 -14.66
CA GLU A 244 -1.29 7.44 -14.16
C GLU A 244 -0.32 7.74 -15.30
N LEU A 245 -0.30 6.89 -16.33
CA LEU A 245 0.48 7.15 -17.54
C LEU A 245 -0.02 8.42 -18.27
N ARG A 246 -1.34 8.57 -18.45
CA ARG A 246 -1.92 9.72 -19.17
C ARG A 246 -1.68 11.03 -18.44
N GLU A 247 -1.71 11.03 -17.12
CA GLU A 247 -1.43 12.23 -16.32
C GLU A 247 0.03 12.67 -16.51
N LEU A 248 0.97 11.73 -16.43
CA LEU A 248 2.40 12.03 -16.65
C LEU A 248 2.69 12.52 -18.08
N MET A 249 2.00 11.95 -19.08
CA MET A 249 2.10 12.36 -20.49
C MET A 249 1.54 13.76 -20.78
N LYS A 250 0.66 14.27 -19.90
CA LYS A 250 -0.04 15.55 -20.07
C LYS A 250 0.53 16.67 -19.21
N LEU A 251 1.61 16.42 -18.46
CA LEU A 251 2.26 17.47 -17.68
C LEU A 251 2.72 18.61 -18.60
N PRO A 252 2.34 19.88 -18.33
CA PRO A 252 2.82 21.03 -19.09
C PRO A 252 4.34 21.18 -18.96
N GLY A 253 5.04 21.49 -20.05
CA GLY A 253 6.50 21.69 -20.02
C GLY A 253 7.32 20.39 -19.90
N VAL A 254 6.71 19.22 -20.11
CA VAL A 254 7.36 17.91 -19.93
C VAL A 254 7.23 17.03 -21.18
N GLY A 255 8.36 16.70 -21.80
CA GLY A 255 8.41 15.81 -22.95
C GLY A 255 8.66 14.34 -22.60
N PHE A 256 8.02 13.42 -23.30
CA PHE A 256 8.23 11.97 -23.21
C PHE A 256 9.12 11.46 -24.35
N HIS A 257 10.15 10.71 -24.00
CA HIS A 257 11.05 10.09 -24.99
C HIS A 257 10.39 8.86 -25.62
N PRO A 258 10.41 8.71 -26.95
CA PRO A 258 9.84 7.55 -27.61
C PRO A 258 10.40 6.23 -27.09
N VAL A 259 9.51 5.26 -26.93
CA VAL A 259 9.87 3.87 -26.61
C VAL A 259 10.28 3.13 -27.87
N ASP A 260 11.12 2.09 -27.72
CA ASP A 260 11.48 1.21 -28.82
C ASP A 260 10.23 0.52 -29.41
N PRO A 261 9.85 0.81 -30.67
CA PRO A 261 8.68 0.21 -31.30
C PRO A 261 8.76 -1.31 -31.40
N SER A 262 9.96 -1.91 -31.38
CA SER A 262 10.13 -3.37 -31.42
C SER A 262 9.59 -4.07 -30.16
N LEU A 263 9.45 -3.34 -29.05
CA LEU A 263 8.92 -3.84 -27.79
C LEU A 263 7.40 -3.68 -27.67
N ILE A 264 6.75 -3.11 -28.68
CA ILE A 264 5.29 -2.92 -28.73
C ILE A 264 4.74 -3.63 -29.97
N PRO A 265 3.77 -4.56 -29.81
CA PRO A 265 3.20 -5.26 -30.97
C PRO A 265 2.36 -4.29 -31.80
N GLN A 266 2.22 -4.58 -33.10
CA GLN A 266 1.23 -3.88 -33.93
C GLN A 266 -0.15 -4.03 -33.29
N LEU A 267 -0.79 -2.92 -32.95
CA LEU A 267 -1.98 -2.96 -32.11
C LEU A 267 -3.21 -3.47 -32.85
N ASP A 268 -3.22 -3.43 -34.18
CA ASP A 268 -4.33 -3.89 -35.01
C ASP A 268 -4.33 -5.41 -35.14
N ASN A 269 -5.50 -6.02 -34.91
CA ASN A 269 -5.71 -7.48 -34.94
C ASN A 269 -4.85 -8.34 -33.98
N SER A 270 -4.23 -7.74 -32.96
CA SER A 270 -3.25 -8.40 -32.07
C SER A 270 -3.79 -9.39 -31.03
N GLY A 271 -5.12 -9.61 -30.94
CA GLY A 271 -5.71 -10.46 -29.88
C GLY A 271 -5.50 -9.94 -28.43
N ILE A 272 -4.85 -8.78 -28.27
CA ILE A 272 -4.49 -8.16 -26.99
C ILE A 272 -5.74 -7.62 -26.29
N ALA A 273 -5.79 -7.78 -24.97
CA ALA A 273 -6.88 -7.25 -24.16
C ALA A 273 -7.01 -5.72 -24.32
N ARG A 274 -8.25 -5.24 -24.45
CA ARG A 274 -8.57 -3.81 -24.67
C ARG A 274 -7.85 -2.82 -23.71
N PRO A 275 -7.72 -3.08 -22.40
CA PRO A 275 -6.98 -2.19 -21.50
C PRO A 275 -5.50 -2.05 -21.90
N LEU A 276 -4.85 -3.15 -22.24
CA LEU A 276 -3.44 -3.18 -22.63
C LEU A 276 -3.23 -2.52 -24.00
N LYS A 277 -4.13 -2.77 -24.98
CA LYS A 277 -4.10 -2.08 -26.28
C LYS A 277 -4.18 -0.56 -26.12
N ARG A 278 -5.06 -0.07 -25.24
CA ARG A 278 -5.19 1.37 -24.96
C ARG A 278 -3.94 1.95 -24.27
N LEU A 279 -3.33 1.19 -23.36
CA LEU A 279 -2.09 1.59 -22.68
C LEU A 279 -0.95 1.78 -23.68
N MET A 280 -0.72 0.78 -24.53
CA MET A 280 0.31 0.82 -25.56
C MET A 280 0.06 1.94 -26.58
N GLY A 281 -1.20 2.18 -26.95
CA GLY A 281 -1.56 3.31 -27.82
C GLY A 281 -1.17 4.67 -27.25
N VAL A 282 -1.23 4.87 -25.92
CA VAL A 282 -0.75 6.10 -25.27
C VAL A 282 0.77 6.22 -25.38
N LEU A 283 1.51 5.12 -25.19
CA LEU A 283 2.97 5.13 -25.30
C LEU A 283 3.44 5.47 -26.72
N LEU A 284 2.79 4.89 -27.73
CA LEU A 284 3.09 5.18 -29.14
C LEU A 284 2.70 6.60 -29.55
N GLN A 285 1.61 7.14 -28.99
CA GLN A 285 1.20 8.51 -29.22
C GLN A 285 2.20 9.52 -28.64
N GLY A 286 2.79 9.22 -27.48
CA GLY A 286 3.72 10.10 -26.77
C GLY A 286 3.05 11.32 -26.12
N SER A 287 3.88 12.26 -25.66
CA SER A 287 3.46 13.53 -25.07
C SER A 287 3.18 14.59 -26.15
N PRO A 288 2.30 15.58 -25.88
CA PRO A 288 2.07 16.69 -26.81
C PRO A 288 3.33 17.52 -27.09
N GLU A 289 4.18 17.71 -26.08
CA GLU A 289 5.45 18.43 -26.21
C GLU A 289 6.58 17.46 -26.55
N ALA A 290 7.38 17.80 -27.56
CA ALA A 290 8.56 17.02 -27.92
C ALA A 290 9.70 17.26 -26.91
N PRO A 291 10.45 16.21 -26.49
CA PRO A 291 11.50 16.37 -25.50
C PRO A 291 12.64 17.31 -25.86
N SER A 292 12.86 17.59 -27.15
CA SER A 292 13.87 18.56 -27.61
C SER A 292 13.50 20.02 -27.31
N HIS A 293 12.22 20.30 -27.08
CA HIS A 293 11.72 21.66 -26.82
C HIS A 293 11.20 21.84 -25.39
N ALA A 294 10.95 20.76 -24.67
CA ALA A 294 10.45 20.81 -23.30
C ALA A 294 11.59 21.08 -22.28
N PRO A 295 11.38 21.95 -21.27
CA PRO A 295 12.38 22.22 -20.24
C PRO A 295 12.66 21.01 -19.34
N LYS A 296 11.72 20.07 -19.22
CA LYS A 296 11.88 18.80 -18.51
C LYS A 296 11.47 17.64 -19.42
N SER A 297 11.97 16.43 -19.13
CA SER A 297 11.56 15.24 -19.86
C SER A 297 11.70 13.95 -19.06
N TRP A 298 11.09 12.88 -19.58
CA TRP A 298 11.19 11.54 -18.98
C TRP A 298 11.17 10.42 -20.03
N SER A 299 11.68 9.25 -19.67
CA SER A 299 11.71 8.06 -20.52
C SER A 299 11.26 6.80 -19.78
N LEU A 300 10.81 5.80 -20.56
CA LEU A 300 10.65 4.43 -20.12
C LEU A 300 11.81 3.60 -20.67
N ASP A 301 12.81 3.33 -19.83
CA ASP A 301 13.98 2.56 -20.24
C ASP A 301 13.73 1.09 -19.91
N SER A 302 13.30 0.33 -20.91
CA SER A 302 12.96 -1.09 -20.77
C SER A 302 14.16 -2.01 -20.94
N CYS A 303 14.00 -3.26 -20.54
CA CYS A 303 15.00 -4.31 -20.71
C CYS A 303 16.34 -4.04 -20.00
N LEU A 304 16.30 -3.33 -18.87
CA LEU A 304 17.46 -3.00 -18.05
C LEU A 304 17.28 -3.50 -16.62
N SER A 305 18.15 -4.42 -16.17
CA SER A 305 18.18 -4.90 -14.78
C SER A 305 19.31 -4.22 -14.02
N PRO A 306 19.06 -3.59 -12.86
CA PRO A 306 20.10 -2.86 -12.14
C PRO A 306 21.16 -3.83 -11.61
N ARG A 307 22.43 -3.55 -11.91
CA ARG A 307 23.57 -4.39 -11.54
C ARG A 307 24.30 -3.85 -10.31
N ARG A 308 24.60 -2.55 -10.32
CA ARG A 308 25.25 -1.84 -9.19
C ARG A 308 25.11 -0.33 -9.32
N PHE A 309 25.29 0.36 -8.20
CA PHE A 309 25.43 1.82 -8.14
C PHE A 309 26.90 2.20 -8.02
N LEU A 310 27.31 3.22 -8.77
CA LEU A 310 28.70 3.68 -8.85
C LEU A 310 28.80 5.09 -8.30
N GLY A 311 29.78 5.33 -7.42
CA GLY A 311 30.14 6.66 -6.93
C GLY A 311 31.03 7.45 -7.91
N ARG A 312 31.28 8.74 -7.62
CA ARG A 312 32.32 9.51 -8.32
C ARG A 312 33.71 9.18 -7.75
N GLU A 313 34.75 9.21 -8.58
CA GLU A 313 36.14 9.06 -8.11
C GLU A 313 36.49 10.05 -6.99
N ASN A 314 36.10 11.32 -7.15
CA ASN A 314 36.39 12.39 -6.19
C ASN A 314 35.36 12.49 -5.05
N SER A 315 34.27 11.71 -5.09
CA SER A 315 33.23 11.68 -4.07
C SER A 315 32.56 10.30 -4.07
N PRO A 316 33.28 9.27 -3.60
CA PRO A 316 32.85 7.88 -3.77
C PRO A 316 31.62 7.53 -2.92
N ALA A 317 31.24 8.37 -1.95
CA ALA A 317 30.12 8.13 -1.05
C ALA A 317 28.74 8.53 -1.62
N THR A 318 28.67 9.13 -2.82
CA THR A 318 27.40 9.56 -3.44
C THR A 318 27.24 8.93 -4.79
N VAL A 319 26.05 8.40 -5.07
CA VAL A 319 25.73 7.81 -6.36
C VAL A 319 25.91 8.82 -7.50
N TRP A 320 26.50 8.34 -8.58
CA TRP A 320 26.79 9.13 -9.77
C TRP A 320 26.26 8.46 -11.02
N ARG A 321 26.42 7.14 -11.11
CA ARG A 321 25.98 6.34 -12.25
C ARG A 321 25.37 5.03 -11.77
N THR A 322 24.45 4.50 -12.57
CA THR A 322 23.85 3.20 -12.34
C THR A 322 24.19 2.33 -13.53
N GLU A 323 24.82 1.20 -13.25
CA GLU A 323 25.11 0.18 -14.26
C GLU A 323 23.96 -0.83 -14.29
N PHE A 324 23.53 -1.16 -15.51
CA PHE A 324 22.45 -2.10 -15.77
C PHE A 324 22.95 -3.22 -16.68
N ASP A 325 22.56 -4.45 -16.41
CA ASP A 325 22.62 -5.52 -17.39
C ASP A 325 21.47 -5.36 -18.38
N LYS A 326 21.80 -5.37 -19.68
CA LYS A 326 20.79 -5.47 -20.72
C LYS A 326 20.22 -6.87 -20.73
N VAL A 327 18.89 -6.98 -20.68
CA VAL A 327 18.19 -8.26 -20.71
C VAL A 327 17.32 -8.39 -21.95
N LYS A 328 17.05 -9.61 -22.38
CA LYS A 328 16.11 -9.93 -23.46
C LYS A 328 14.95 -10.76 -22.93
N LEU A 329 13.76 -10.49 -23.45
CA LEU A 329 12.58 -11.34 -23.24
C LEU A 329 12.56 -12.46 -24.29
N ALA A 330 12.13 -13.66 -23.90
CA ALA A 330 11.92 -14.75 -24.86
C ALA A 330 10.81 -14.41 -25.88
N ASP A 331 9.76 -13.75 -25.38
CA ASP A 331 8.67 -13.14 -26.15
C ASP A 331 8.34 -11.76 -25.55
N PRO A 332 8.63 -10.63 -26.23
CA PRO A 332 8.34 -9.29 -25.71
C PRO A 332 6.86 -9.00 -25.46
N PHE A 333 5.95 -9.75 -26.09
CA PHE A 333 4.51 -9.49 -26.08
C PHE A 333 3.75 -10.36 -25.08
N ASP A 334 4.37 -11.43 -24.56
CA ASP A 334 3.83 -12.22 -23.46
C ASP A 334 4.02 -11.50 -22.11
N PRO A 335 2.94 -11.18 -21.36
CA PRO A 335 3.03 -10.60 -20.02
C PRO A 335 3.84 -11.44 -19.01
N GLN A 336 3.94 -12.75 -19.21
CA GLN A 336 4.66 -13.68 -18.32
C GLN A 336 6.04 -14.09 -18.83
N SER A 337 6.50 -13.46 -19.92
CA SER A 337 7.76 -13.80 -20.58
C SER A 337 8.96 -13.78 -19.63
N PRO A 338 9.77 -14.84 -19.60
CA PRO A 338 11.00 -14.85 -18.82
C PRO A 338 12.05 -13.92 -19.44
N VAL A 339 12.96 -13.43 -18.58
CA VAL A 339 14.08 -12.58 -18.98
C VAL A 339 15.39 -13.34 -18.90
N SER A 340 16.33 -13.05 -19.82
CA SER A 340 17.69 -13.57 -19.79
C SER A 340 18.70 -12.45 -20.03
N ALA A 341 19.87 -12.52 -19.41
CA ALA A 341 20.94 -11.55 -19.62
C ALA A 341 21.52 -11.68 -21.03
N THR A 342 21.86 -10.55 -21.64
CA THR A 342 22.52 -10.51 -22.96
C THR A 342 24.04 -10.60 -22.86
N GLY A 343 24.60 -10.31 -21.68
CA GLY A 343 26.04 -10.15 -21.47
C GLY A 343 26.53 -8.71 -21.65
N GLU A 344 25.70 -7.83 -22.23
CA GLU A 344 26.00 -6.41 -22.38
C GLU A 344 25.57 -5.61 -21.14
N CYS A 345 26.33 -4.55 -20.84
CA CYS A 345 25.99 -3.58 -19.81
C CYS A 345 25.70 -2.20 -20.43
N GLN A 346 24.84 -1.43 -19.75
CA GLN A 346 24.58 -0.04 -20.05
C GLN A 346 24.69 0.78 -18.78
N THR A 347 25.34 1.93 -18.86
CA THR A 347 25.46 2.84 -17.73
C THR A 347 24.63 4.08 -17.98
N LEU A 348 23.78 4.44 -17.01
CA LEU A 348 23.04 5.69 -17.01
C LEU A 348 23.62 6.64 -15.98
N GLN A 349 23.53 7.93 -16.29
CA GLN A 349 23.83 9.00 -15.35
C GLN A 349 22.73 9.05 -14.28
N SER A 350 23.09 9.05 -13.01
CA SER A 350 22.13 8.86 -11.91
C SER A 350 22.63 9.46 -10.59
N GLY A 351 22.70 10.80 -10.53
CA GLY A 351 23.02 11.49 -9.28
C GLY A 351 21.94 11.33 -8.19
N LEU A 352 20.76 10.85 -8.57
CA LEU A 352 19.61 10.62 -7.72
C LEU A 352 18.92 9.33 -8.17
N VAL A 353 18.69 8.38 -7.26
CA VAL A 353 18.06 7.09 -7.56
C VAL A 353 16.89 6.82 -6.63
N PHE A 354 15.78 6.33 -7.17
CA PHE A 354 14.64 5.84 -6.40
C PHE A 354 14.37 4.37 -6.72
N ARG A 355 14.43 3.50 -5.72
CA ARG A 355 14.00 2.10 -5.86
C ARG A 355 12.50 1.98 -5.63
N SER A 356 11.77 1.60 -6.68
CA SER A 356 10.32 1.41 -6.72
C SER A 356 9.96 -0.03 -7.11
N VAL A 357 10.61 -1.01 -6.48
CA VAL A 357 10.48 -2.45 -6.79
C VAL A 357 9.48 -3.18 -5.89
N GLY A 358 8.62 -2.43 -5.20
CA GLY A 358 7.52 -2.95 -4.38
C GLY A 358 7.76 -2.85 -2.88
N TYR A 359 6.70 -3.11 -2.13
CA TYR A 359 6.67 -3.06 -0.67
C TYR A 359 6.83 -4.50 -0.13
N GLN A 360 6.93 -4.61 1.18
CA GLN A 360 6.95 -5.88 1.90
C GLN A 360 6.28 -5.71 3.27
N SER A 361 5.39 -6.64 3.61
CA SER A 361 4.89 -6.76 4.98
C SER A 361 5.94 -7.48 5.82
N VAL A 362 5.94 -7.19 7.12
CA VAL A 362 6.87 -7.77 8.09
C VAL A 362 6.06 -8.43 9.20
N PRO A 363 6.47 -9.59 9.71
CA PRO A 363 5.73 -10.26 10.77
C PRO A 363 5.65 -9.35 12.00
N LEU A 364 4.54 -9.42 12.73
CA LEU A 364 4.51 -8.90 14.10
C LEU A 364 5.31 -9.86 14.99
N PRO A 365 6.12 -9.37 15.94
CA PRO A 365 6.91 -10.24 16.83
C PRO A 365 6.12 -11.38 17.49
N GLY A 366 4.87 -11.14 17.90
CA GLY A 366 4.02 -12.14 18.54
C GLY A 366 3.42 -13.20 17.60
N LEU A 367 3.51 -13.06 16.27
CA LEU A 367 2.88 -14.01 15.34
C LEU A 367 3.38 -15.45 15.54
N ALA A 368 4.70 -15.62 15.67
CA ALA A 368 5.30 -16.95 15.81
C ALA A 368 4.86 -17.62 17.12
N GLY A 369 4.85 -16.86 18.23
CA GLY A 369 4.37 -17.33 19.53
C GLY A 369 2.87 -17.69 19.53
N ALA A 370 2.08 -16.96 18.75
CA ALA A 370 0.66 -17.25 18.52
C ALA A 370 0.40 -18.40 17.52
N GLY A 371 1.44 -19.06 17.02
CA GLY A 371 1.32 -20.14 16.03
C GLY A 371 0.88 -19.67 14.64
N ILE A 372 0.88 -18.37 14.36
CA ILE A 372 0.41 -17.79 13.09
C ILE A 372 1.51 -17.86 12.02
N GLY A 373 1.13 -18.37 10.85
CA GLY A 373 2.03 -18.50 9.71
C GLY A 373 2.38 -17.20 9.01
N PHE A 374 3.66 -17.02 8.68
CA PHE A 374 4.14 -15.91 7.84
C PHE A 374 5.05 -16.42 6.72
N ASP A 375 4.74 -16.06 5.47
CA ASP A 375 5.58 -16.35 4.32
C ASP A 375 6.55 -15.18 4.11
N GLU A 376 7.78 -15.31 4.59
CA GLU A 376 8.79 -14.26 4.50
C GLU A 376 9.17 -13.91 3.06
N LYS A 377 9.16 -14.91 2.16
CA LYS A 377 9.51 -14.72 0.74
C LYS A 377 8.47 -13.86 0.04
N ARG A 378 7.19 -14.11 0.32
CA ARG A 378 6.07 -13.32 -0.26
C ARG A 378 5.79 -12.05 0.54
N GLY A 379 6.15 -12.02 1.82
CA GLY A 379 5.85 -10.93 2.75
C GLY A 379 4.37 -10.86 3.08
N ILE A 380 3.75 -12.00 3.40
CA ILE A 380 2.31 -12.10 3.72
C ILE A 380 2.06 -13.04 4.90
N VAL A 381 0.95 -12.84 5.60
CA VAL A 381 0.41 -13.82 6.55
C VAL A 381 -0.16 -15.01 5.77
N CYS A 382 0.22 -16.23 6.16
CA CYS A 382 -0.27 -17.46 5.57
C CYS A 382 -1.79 -17.54 5.75
N ASN A 383 -2.54 -17.72 4.67
CA ASN A 383 -3.99 -17.75 4.68
C ASN A 383 -4.57 -18.69 3.61
N ASP A 384 -5.86 -19.04 3.76
CA ASP A 384 -6.59 -19.94 2.87
C ASP A 384 -7.08 -19.30 1.55
N GLY A 385 -6.65 -18.08 1.24
CA GLY A 385 -7.11 -17.28 0.09
C GLY A 385 -8.38 -16.48 0.34
N LEU A 386 -9.23 -16.91 1.27
CA LEU A 386 -10.40 -16.14 1.73
C LEU A 386 -10.03 -15.20 2.89
N GLY A 387 -8.90 -15.46 3.54
CA GLY A 387 -8.32 -14.61 4.58
C GLY A 387 -8.37 -15.23 5.97
N ARG A 388 -8.74 -16.50 6.11
CA ARG A 388 -8.57 -17.25 7.36
C ARG A 388 -7.09 -17.55 7.52
N VAL A 389 -6.51 -17.18 8.66
CA VAL A 389 -5.08 -17.37 8.91
C VAL A 389 -4.78 -18.84 9.10
N LEU A 390 -3.63 -19.27 8.59
CA LEU A 390 -3.09 -20.62 8.71
C LEU A 390 -1.93 -20.63 9.69
N ASP A 391 -1.77 -21.74 10.40
CA ASP A 391 -0.67 -21.95 11.33
C ASP A 391 0.68 -22.20 10.62
N ASN A 392 1.75 -22.26 11.41
CA ASN A 392 3.11 -22.64 10.98
C ASN A 392 3.30 -24.15 10.79
N GLY A 393 2.25 -24.97 10.97
CA GLY A 393 2.35 -26.41 10.91
C GLY A 393 2.51 -26.95 9.49
N ILE A 394 3.09 -28.15 9.36
CA ILE A 394 3.28 -28.83 8.06
C ILE A 394 1.94 -29.01 7.32
N ARG A 395 0.87 -29.32 8.06
CA ARG A 395 -0.49 -29.50 7.52
C ARG A 395 -1.27 -28.20 7.31
N LYS A 396 -0.73 -27.06 7.75
CA LYS A 396 -1.34 -25.71 7.67
C LYS A 396 -2.81 -25.69 8.07
N GLN A 397 -3.08 -25.75 9.37
CA GLN A 397 -4.45 -25.68 9.90
C GLN A 397 -4.90 -24.22 10.10
N ARG A 398 -6.21 -24.00 10.13
CA ARG A 398 -6.77 -22.67 10.40
C ARG A 398 -6.55 -22.28 11.86
N VAL A 399 -6.04 -21.08 12.09
CA VAL A 399 -6.01 -20.46 13.42
C VAL A 399 -7.41 -19.89 13.69
N ALA A 400 -8.11 -20.48 14.65
CA ALA A 400 -9.49 -20.14 14.97
C ALA A 400 -9.64 -18.65 15.32
N GLY A 401 -10.61 -17.97 14.71
CA GLY A 401 -10.90 -16.56 14.99
C GLY A 401 -9.85 -15.55 14.49
N VAL A 402 -8.80 -15.96 13.78
CA VAL A 402 -7.78 -15.04 13.23
C VAL A 402 -7.89 -14.93 11.72
N TYR A 403 -7.97 -13.69 11.24
CA TYR A 403 -8.13 -13.37 9.83
C TYR A 403 -7.10 -12.34 9.37
N CYS A 404 -6.91 -12.20 8.06
CA CYS A 404 -6.09 -11.14 7.48
C CYS A 404 -6.73 -10.59 6.20
N ALA A 405 -6.54 -9.30 5.93
CA ALA A 405 -7.07 -8.62 4.75
C ALA A 405 -6.06 -7.62 4.14
N GLY A 406 -6.21 -7.32 2.85
CA GLY A 406 -5.40 -6.35 2.14
C GLY A 406 -3.99 -6.82 1.83
N TRP A 407 -3.02 -5.90 1.92
CA TRP A 407 -1.64 -6.19 1.49
C TRP A 407 -0.92 -7.22 2.35
N VAL A 408 -1.23 -7.31 3.64
CA VAL A 408 -0.69 -8.37 4.50
C VAL A 408 -1.22 -9.76 4.11
N LYS A 409 -2.39 -9.84 3.45
CA LYS A 409 -2.98 -11.09 2.94
C LYS A 409 -2.48 -11.46 1.54
N ARG A 410 -2.48 -10.50 0.61
CA ARG A 410 -2.27 -10.76 -0.84
C ARG A 410 -0.91 -10.33 -1.37
N GLY A 411 -0.17 -9.55 -0.59
CA GLY A 411 1.01 -8.83 -1.04
C GLY A 411 0.65 -7.42 -1.54
N PRO A 412 1.66 -6.53 -1.69
CA PRO A 412 1.44 -5.12 -1.96
C PRO A 412 1.30 -4.85 -3.46
N THR A 413 0.22 -5.36 -4.03
CA THR A 413 -0.17 -5.12 -5.42
C THR A 413 -1.62 -4.66 -5.48
N GLY A 414 -1.94 -3.92 -6.54
CA GLY A 414 -3.29 -3.43 -6.80
C GLY A 414 -3.62 -2.09 -6.17
N VAL A 415 -4.76 -1.55 -6.57
CA VAL A 415 -5.31 -0.24 -6.16
C VAL A 415 -6.30 -0.40 -5.01
N ILE A 416 -6.74 0.71 -4.40
CA ILE A 416 -7.73 0.72 -3.30
C ILE A 416 -8.97 -0.10 -3.61
N ALA A 417 -9.51 -0.03 -4.83
CA ALA A 417 -10.67 -0.82 -5.23
C ALA A 417 -10.44 -2.34 -5.14
N SER A 418 -9.23 -2.80 -5.46
CA SER A 418 -8.88 -4.22 -5.33
C SER A 418 -8.72 -4.63 -3.86
N THR A 419 -8.24 -3.73 -2.99
CA THR A 419 -8.16 -3.92 -1.54
C THR A 419 -9.55 -3.97 -0.91
N MET A 420 -10.48 -3.12 -1.38
CA MET A 420 -11.88 -3.15 -0.96
C MET A 420 -12.54 -4.51 -1.25
N GLN A 421 -12.39 -5.02 -2.48
CA GLN A 421 -12.95 -6.33 -2.86
C GLN A 421 -12.38 -7.46 -1.99
N ASP A 422 -11.07 -7.43 -1.73
CA ASP A 422 -10.41 -8.41 -0.87
C ASP A 422 -10.88 -8.35 0.59
N ALA A 423 -11.00 -7.14 1.13
CA ALA A 423 -11.51 -6.88 2.47
C ALA A 423 -12.95 -7.39 2.64
N PHE A 424 -13.78 -7.26 1.60
CA PHE A 424 -15.15 -7.81 1.59
C PHE A 424 -15.17 -9.33 1.56
N ILE A 425 -14.26 -9.97 0.82
CA ILE A 425 -14.13 -11.44 0.80
C ILE A 425 -13.79 -11.94 2.21
N THR A 426 -12.86 -11.29 2.90
CA THR A 426 -12.48 -11.69 4.27
C THR A 426 -13.58 -11.41 5.29
N ALA A 427 -14.26 -10.27 5.20
CA ALA A 427 -15.44 -9.99 6.02
C ALA A 427 -16.53 -11.07 5.85
N ASP A 428 -16.87 -11.39 4.59
CA ASP A 428 -17.91 -12.37 4.28
C ASP A 428 -17.53 -13.78 4.80
N ALA A 429 -16.25 -14.15 4.73
CA ALA A 429 -15.74 -15.40 5.31
C ALA A 429 -15.88 -15.44 6.84
N MET A 430 -15.52 -14.35 7.53
CA MET A 430 -15.62 -14.23 8.98
C MET A 430 -17.09 -14.26 9.45
N ILE A 431 -17.97 -13.53 8.77
CA ILE A 431 -19.42 -13.53 9.07
C ILE A 431 -20.01 -14.93 8.88
N GLN A 432 -19.65 -15.61 7.79
CA GLN A 432 -20.09 -16.99 7.56
C GLN A 432 -19.61 -17.93 8.66
N ASP A 433 -18.36 -17.83 9.08
CA ASP A 433 -17.83 -18.67 10.17
C ASP A 433 -18.58 -18.42 11.48
N TRP A 434 -18.86 -17.16 11.80
CA TRP A 434 -19.62 -16.78 13.00
C TRP A 434 -21.05 -17.34 12.97
N LEU A 435 -21.78 -17.11 11.88
CA LEU A 435 -23.18 -17.54 11.74
C LEU A 435 -23.34 -19.07 11.72
N HIS A 436 -22.34 -19.80 11.21
CA HIS A 436 -22.32 -21.27 11.24
C HIS A 436 -21.76 -21.86 12.53
N GLY A 437 -21.44 -21.04 13.53
CA GLY A 437 -20.96 -21.50 14.84
C GLY A 437 -19.57 -22.14 14.80
N ALA A 438 -18.71 -21.70 13.88
CA ALA A 438 -17.30 -22.12 13.84
C ALA A 438 -16.57 -21.77 15.15
N ARG A 439 -15.40 -22.35 15.36
CA ARG A 439 -14.54 -22.01 16.51
C ARG A 439 -13.84 -20.67 16.27
N PHE A 440 -13.93 -19.80 17.26
CA PHE A 440 -13.26 -18.51 17.42
C PHE A 440 -12.34 -18.54 18.65
N LEU A 441 -11.64 -17.45 18.94
CA LEU A 441 -10.60 -17.40 19.98
C LEU A 441 -11.16 -17.74 21.37
N ARG A 442 -12.34 -17.22 21.69
CA ARG A 442 -13.01 -17.38 22.99
C ARG A 442 -14.20 -18.34 22.98
N THR A 443 -14.29 -19.23 21.98
CA THR A 443 -15.37 -20.24 21.93
C THR A 443 -15.34 -21.13 23.17
N GLY A 444 -16.48 -21.23 23.86
CA GLY A 444 -16.63 -22.04 25.08
C GLY A 444 -16.31 -21.30 26.38
N GLN A 445 -16.08 -19.98 26.32
CA GLN A 445 -16.00 -19.14 27.52
C GLN A 445 -17.36 -18.53 27.86
N ASP A 446 -17.71 -18.52 29.14
CA ASP A 446 -19.01 -18.02 29.63
C ASP A 446 -19.07 -16.49 29.71
N THR A 447 -17.92 -15.82 29.61
CA THR A 447 -17.82 -14.36 29.70
C THR A 447 -17.63 -13.70 28.34
N ALA A 448 -18.38 -12.63 28.10
CA ALA A 448 -18.26 -11.83 26.89
C ALA A 448 -16.84 -11.26 26.73
N ALA A 449 -16.38 -11.17 25.49
CA ALA A 449 -15.13 -10.51 25.14
C ALA A 449 -15.14 -9.04 25.59
N ARG A 450 -14.19 -8.68 26.47
CA ARG A 450 -14.07 -7.33 27.05
C ARG A 450 -13.38 -6.34 26.12
N GLY A 451 -12.73 -6.81 25.05
CA GLY A 451 -12.09 -5.97 24.02
C GLY A 451 -11.14 -4.93 24.60
N TRP A 452 -11.23 -3.70 24.07
CA TRP A 452 -10.30 -2.63 24.41
C TRP A 452 -10.33 -2.28 25.91
N ASP A 453 -11.46 -2.45 26.61
CA ASP A 453 -11.52 -2.18 28.05
C ASP A 453 -10.58 -3.08 28.87
N ALA A 454 -10.41 -4.34 28.47
CA ALA A 454 -9.47 -5.24 29.14
C ALA A 454 -8.03 -5.01 28.68
N VAL A 455 -7.82 -4.77 27.37
CA VAL A 455 -6.49 -4.47 26.84
C VAL A 455 -5.94 -3.16 27.42
N LYS A 456 -6.79 -2.14 27.59
CA LYS A 456 -6.46 -0.87 28.26
C LYS A 456 -5.99 -1.11 29.69
N GLN A 457 -6.64 -2.02 30.42
CA GLN A 457 -6.24 -2.38 31.79
C GLN A 457 -4.88 -3.10 31.80
N GLU A 458 -4.64 -4.03 30.88
CA GLU A 458 -3.36 -4.73 30.74
C GLU A 458 -2.22 -3.77 30.36
N ALA A 459 -2.49 -2.79 29.49
CA ALA A 459 -1.50 -1.80 29.03
C ALA A 459 -1.17 -0.71 30.06
N GLY A 460 -2.00 -0.54 31.10
CA GLY A 460 -1.75 0.38 32.20
C GLY A 460 -1.72 1.87 31.78
N PRO A 461 -0.93 2.72 32.45
CA PRO A 461 -0.94 4.18 32.24
C PRO A 461 -0.61 4.62 30.80
N MET A 462 0.14 3.81 30.04
CA MET A 462 0.46 4.15 28.65
C MET A 462 -0.78 4.17 27.74
N ALA A 463 -1.84 3.46 28.13
CA ALA A 463 -3.09 3.45 27.37
C ALA A 463 -3.88 4.77 27.45
N ASP A 464 -3.52 5.68 28.36
CA ASP A 464 -4.09 7.03 28.39
C ASP A 464 -3.56 7.92 27.25
N PHE A 465 -2.49 7.50 26.57
CA PHE A 465 -2.01 8.13 25.33
C PHE A 465 -2.64 7.55 24.06
N ALA A 466 -3.59 6.61 24.17
CA ALA A 466 -4.37 6.17 23.03
C ALA A 466 -5.26 7.32 22.52
N VAL A 467 -5.34 7.46 21.21
CA VAL A 467 -6.10 8.51 20.52
C VAL A 467 -7.43 7.95 20.05
N SER A 468 -8.52 8.48 20.60
CA SER A 468 -9.88 8.15 20.18
C SER A 468 -10.24 8.78 18.84
N TRP A 469 -11.35 8.35 18.24
CA TRP A 469 -11.86 8.96 17.01
C TRP A 469 -12.14 10.47 17.18
N GLN A 470 -12.72 10.88 18.31
CA GLN A 470 -13.02 12.29 18.60
C GLN A 470 -11.72 13.10 18.76
N GLN A 471 -10.68 12.51 19.34
CA GLN A 471 -9.38 13.17 19.45
C GLN A 471 -8.67 13.28 18.09
N TRP A 472 -8.73 12.23 17.25
CA TRP A 472 -8.31 12.32 15.85
C TRP A 472 -9.01 13.46 15.11
N ARG A 473 -10.33 13.62 15.29
CA ARG A 473 -11.09 14.70 14.66
C ARG A 473 -10.58 16.10 15.00
N LYS A 474 -10.04 16.31 16.21
CA LYS A 474 -9.37 17.57 16.57
C LYS A 474 -8.08 17.80 15.77
N ILE A 475 -7.29 16.75 15.56
CA ILE A 475 -6.10 16.80 14.70
C ILE A 475 -6.52 17.12 13.26
N ASP A 476 -7.54 16.44 12.74
CA ASP A 476 -8.07 16.67 11.38
C ASP A 476 -8.56 18.11 11.19
N GLU A 477 -9.29 18.65 12.16
CA GLU A 477 -9.76 20.04 12.16
C GLU A 477 -8.60 21.04 12.17
N ALA A 478 -7.64 20.89 13.09
CA ALA A 478 -6.46 21.74 13.16
C ALA A 478 -5.62 21.72 11.86
N GLU A 479 -5.49 20.57 11.20
CA GLU A 479 -4.82 20.48 9.89
C GLU A 479 -5.56 21.23 8.79
N ARG A 480 -6.89 21.18 8.79
CA ARG A 480 -7.74 21.86 7.79
C ARG A 480 -7.71 23.37 8.00
N GLU A 481 -7.86 23.84 9.23
CA GLU A 481 -7.75 25.26 9.59
C GLU A 481 -6.40 25.85 9.14
N ARG A 482 -5.30 25.11 9.39
CA ARG A 482 -3.97 25.50 8.90
C ARG A 482 -3.90 25.54 7.37
N GLY A 483 -4.62 24.65 6.69
CA GLY A 483 -4.74 24.64 5.23
C GLY A 483 -5.50 25.84 4.70
N GLU A 484 -6.63 26.18 5.31
CA GLU A 484 -7.48 27.32 4.91
C GLU A 484 -6.70 28.64 4.92
N LEU A 485 -5.85 28.84 5.94
CA LEU A 485 -4.98 30.02 6.06
C LEU A 485 -4.01 30.21 4.87
N VAL A 486 -3.67 29.14 4.15
CA VAL A 486 -2.73 29.15 3.02
C VAL A 486 -3.36 28.68 1.71
N GLY A 487 -4.69 28.54 1.66
CA GLY A 487 -5.43 28.11 0.46
C GLY A 487 -5.20 26.65 0.06
N LYS A 488 -4.93 25.76 1.01
CA LYS A 488 -4.75 24.31 0.82
C LYS A 488 -5.91 23.52 1.45
N PRO A 489 -6.21 22.30 0.99
CA PRO A 489 -7.22 21.45 1.64
C PRO A 489 -6.89 21.12 3.10
N ARG A 490 -5.60 21.03 3.43
CA ARG A 490 -5.04 20.88 4.78
C ARG A 490 -3.52 21.11 4.75
N VAL A 491 -2.95 21.39 5.92
CA VAL A 491 -1.51 21.29 6.18
C VAL A 491 -1.30 20.24 7.25
N LYS A 492 -0.70 19.11 6.87
CA LYS A 492 -0.52 17.96 7.77
C LYS A 492 0.48 18.25 8.87
N PHE A 493 0.23 17.75 10.08
CA PHE A 493 1.29 17.54 11.04
C PHE A 493 2.22 16.43 10.54
N THR A 494 3.52 16.65 10.62
CA THR A 494 4.54 15.70 10.17
C THR A 494 5.25 15.00 11.32
N SER A 495 4.95 15.37 12.57
CA SER A 495 5.47 14.70 13.76
C SER A 495 4.32 14.19 14.64
N ILE A 496 4.54 13.06 15.31
CA ILE A 496 3.57 12.53 16.28
C ILE A 496 3.44 13.47 17.48
N ALA A 497 4.54 14.10 17.91
CA ALA A 497 4.53 15.04 19.03
C ALA A 497 3.57 16.21 18.78
N ASP A 498 3.60 16.81 17.59
CA ASP A 498 2.70 17.92 17.25
C ASP A 498 1.23 17.44 17.19
N MET A 499 0.98 16.26 16.61
CA MET A 499 -0.36 15.67 16.60
C MET A 499 -0.91 15.48 18.02
N LEU A 500 -0.08 14.96 18.94
CA LEU A 500 -0.47 14.73 20.32
C LEU A 500 -0.65 16.04 21.11
N SER A 501 0.06 17.11 20.77
CA SER A 501 -0.10 18.43 21.41
C SER A 501 -1.46 19.09 21.14
N VAL A 502 -2.16 18.69 20.07
CA VAL A 502 -3.54 19.12 19.78
C VAL A 502 -4.55 18.38 20.66
N VAL A 503 -4.18 17.21 21.18
CA VAL A 503 -5.07 16.29 21.88
C VAL A 503 -4.93 16.37 23.40
N PHE A 504 -3.69 16.47 23.90
CA PHE A 504 -3.31 16.29 25.30
C PHE A 504 -2.70 17.53 25.94
#